data_AF-A0A191HWR8-F1
#
_entry.id   AF-A0A191HWR8-F1
#
_cell.length_a   1.000
_cell.length_b   1.000
_cell.length_c   1.000
_cell.angle_alpha   90.00
_cell.angle_beta   90.00
_cell.angle_gamma   90.00
#
_symmetry.space_group_name_H-M   'P 1'
#
loop_
_entity.id
_entity.type
_entity.pdbx_description
1 polymer ?
#
loop_
_entity_poly.entity_id
_entity_poly.type
_entity_poly.pdbx_seq_one_letter_code
_entity_poly.pdbx_strand_id
1 'polypeptide(L)'
;MLTEEEQHQLYIQFDDGTAIVCTIQMYGCMLLFKENENTNFYYLVAKEKPNPLTDAFNEAYFNKILAEAKNTISVKALLVTEQRIPGLGNGVLQDILFNARTHPQTKLKFISKKDIQALFFSIKKTLFEMTGEGGRDTEKDLFGETGGYQTILSKKP
;
A
#
# COMPACT_ATOMS: atom_id res chain seq x y z
N MET A 1 -8.78 -31.59 25.39
CA MET A 1 -8.52 -30.16 25.68
C MET A 1 -8.36 -29.47 24.35
N LEU A 2 -9.45 -28.93 23.82
CA LEU A 2 -9.48 -28.02 22.67
C LEU A 2 -10.30 -26.82 23.17
N THR A 3 -9.70 -25.64 23.24
CA THR A 3 -10.43 -24.39 23.52
C THR A 3 -9.69 -23.26 22.78
N GLU A 4 -9.98 -23.10 21.50
CA GLU A 4 -9.44 -22.03 20.65
C GLU A 4 -10.59 -21.41 19.82
N GLU A 5 -11.77 -21.29 20.42
CA GLU A 5 -12.98 -20.75 19.78
C GLU A 5 -13.08 -19.22 19.80
N GLU A 6 -12.08 -18.47 20.27
CA GLU A 6 -12.33 -17.07 20.65
C GLU A 6 -11.45 -16.06 19.88
N GLN A 7 -12.05 -15.56 18.77
CA GLN A 7 -11.85 -14.28 18.07
C GLN A 7 -11.36 -14.31 16.62
N HIS A 8 -12.01 -15.11 15.77
CA HIS A 8 -12.07 -14.83 14.33
C HIS A 8 -13.41 -14.17 13.97
N GLN A 9 -13.41 -13.22 13.03
CA GLN A 9 -14.66 -12.68 12.48
C GLN A 9 -15.15 -13.45 11.26
N LEU A 10 -14.27 -14.21 10.59
CA LEU A 10 -14.62 -15.08 9.47
C LEU A 10 -13.73 -16.32 9.46
N TYR A 11 -14.37 -17.47 9.23
CA TYR A 11 -13.74 -18.78 9.08
C TYR A 11 -14.35 -19.45 7.84
N ILE A 12 -13.53 -19.72 6.83
CA ILE A 12 -13.95 -20.41 5.59
C ILE A 12 -13.14 -21.71 5.52
N GLN A 13 -13.83 -22.85 5.68
CA GLN A 13 -13.23 -24.17 5.51
C GLN A 13 -13.52 -24.70 4.10
N PHE A 14 -12.50 -25.30 3.48
CA PHE A 14 -12.58 -25.97 2.19
C PHE A 14 -12.79 -27.48 2.37
N ASP A 15 -13.25 -28.15 1.30
CA ASP A 15 -13.54 -29.59 1.32
C ASP A 15 -12.31 -30.46 1.58
N ASP A 16 -11.10 -29.95 1.34
CA ASP A 16 -9.83 -30.63 1.64
C ASP A 16 -9.39 -30.47 3.11
N GLY A 17 -10.21 -29.81 3.94
CA GLY A 17 -9.96 -29.57 5.35
C GLY A 17 -9.08 -28.34 5.65
N THR A 18 -8.53 -27.67 4.63
CA THR A 18 -7.84 -26.39 4.82
C THR A 18 -8.84 -25.27 5.16
N ALA A 19 -8.36 -24.17 5.74
CA ALA A 19 -9.22 -23.04 6.08
C ALA A 19 -8.52 -21.68 5.91
N ILE A 20 -9.30 -20.66 5.55
CA ILE A 20 -8.92 -19.25 5.65
C ILE A 20 -9.59 -18.67 6.90
N VAL A 21 -8.77 -18.11 7.78
CA VAL A 21 -9.23 -17.43 9.00
C VAL A 21 -8.91 -15.95 8.86
N CYS A 22 -9.91 -15.10 9.04
CA CYS A 22 -9.73 -13.65 8.97
C CYS A 22 -10.13 -13.01 10.30
N THR A 23 -9.20 -12.24 10.85
CA THR A 23 -9.46 -11.34 11.97
C THR A 23 -9.28 -9.90 11.53
N ILE A 24 -10.27 -9.07 11.82
CA ILE A 24 -10.26 -7.64 11.52
C ILE A 24 -9.92 -6.86 12.78
N GLN A 25 -9.10 -5.83 12.62
CA GLN A 25 -8.85 -4.82 13.65
C GLN A 25 -9.27 -3.43 13.17
N MET A 26 -9.63 -2.56 14.12
CA MET A 26 -9.93 -1.15 13.90
C MET A 26 -10.99 -0.93 12.81
N TYR A 27 -10.60 -0.33 11.67
CA TYR A 27 -11.49 0.07 10.58
C TYR A 27 -11.52 -0.91 9.41
N GLY A 28 -10.96 -2.12 9.54
CA GLY A 28 -11.08 -3.11 8.49
C GLY A 28 -12.53 -3.58 8.32
N CYS A 29 -12.86 -4.11 7.15
CA CYS A 29 -14.18 -4.68 6.87
C CYS A 29 -14.06 -5.90 5.94
N MET A 30 -14.98 -6.84 6.09
CA MET A 30 -15.20 -7.94 5.14
C MET A 30 -16.55 -7.71 4.50
N LEU A 31 -16.59 -7.67 3.17
CA LEU A 31 -17.78 -7.35 2.39
C LEU A 31 -17.98 -8.43 1.33
N LEU A 32 -19.23 -8.89 1.17
CA LEU A 32 -19.63 -9.81 0.11
C LEU A 32 -20.64 -9.10 -0.80
N PHE A 33 -20.41 -9.17 -2.10
CA PHE A 33 -21.24 -8.55 -3.13
C PHE A 33 -21.22 -9.45 -4.37
N LYS A 34 -22.29 -9.40 -5.17
CA LYS A 34 -22.23 -10.06 -6.48
C LYS A 34 -21.28 -9.29 -7.39
N GLU A 35 -20.77 -10.00 -8.40
CA GLU A 35 -19.92 -9.39 -9.39
C GLU A 35 -20.60 -8.16 -10.02
N ASN A 36 -19.83 -7.06 -10.15
CA ASN A 36 -20.29 -5.78 -10.68
C ASN A 36 -21.34 -5.01 -9.84
N GLU A 37 -21.73 -5.47 -8.65
CA GLU A 37 -22.66 -4.75 -7.77
C GLU A 37 -21.98 -3.80 -6.77
N ASN A 38 -20.68 -3.93 -6.55
CA ASN A 38 -19.95 -3.05 -5.63
C ASN A 38 -19.59 -1.70 -6.28
N THR A 39 -20.31 -0.66 -5.88
CA THR A 39 -20.12 0.72 -6.34
C THR A 39 -19.23 1.56 -5.42
N ASN A 40 -18.58 0.96 -4.42
CA ASN A 40 -17.70 1.68 -3.50
C ASN A 40 -16.53 2.32 -4.26
N PHE A 41 -16.37 3.64 -4.07
CA PHE A 41 -15.31 4.43 -4.71
C PHE A 41 -13.91 3.82 -4.53
N TYR A 42 -13.55 3.38 -3.32
CA TYR A 42 -12.23 2.80 -3.05
C TYR A 42 -12.00 1.48 -3.79
N TYR A 43 -13.05 0.65 -3.89
CA TYR A 43 -12.99 -0.60 -4.65
C TYR A 43 -12.82 -0.34 -6.15
N LEU A 44 -13.62 0.56 -6.72
CA LEU A 44 -13.57 0.90 -8.15
C LEU A 44 -12.22 1.50 -8.52
N VAL A 45 -11.74 2.49 -7.74
CA VAL A 45 -10.46 3.14 -8.01
C VAL A 45 -9.29 2.16 -7.94
N ALA A 46 -9.32 1.21 -7.00
CA ALA A 46 -8.27 0.20 -6.89
C ALA A 46 -8.25 -0.76 -8.10
N LYS A 47 -9.38 -0.97 -8.78
CA LYS A 47 -9.46 -1.78 -10.02
C LYS A 47 -9.08 -0.99 -11.27
N GLU A 48 -9.41 0.30 -11.32
CA GLU A 48 -9.21 1.13 -12.51
C GLU A 48 -7.79 1.69 -12.64
N LYS A 49 -7.17 2.07 -11.52
CA LYS A 49 -5.84 2.71 -11.53
C LYS A 49 -4.73 1.66 -11.63
N PRO A 50 -3.60 2.01 -12.27
CA PRO A 50 -2.50 1.08 -12.45
C PRO A 50 -1.90 0.64 -11.12
N ASN A 51 -1.57 -0.66 -11.04
CA ASN A 51 -0.80 -1.21 -9.94
C ASN A 51 0.65 -0.68 -10.00
N PRO A 52 1.20 -0.13 -8.90
CA PRO A 52 2.55 0.45 -8.89
C PRO A 52 3.69 -0.54 -9.23
N LEU A 53 3.46 -1.84 -9.08
CA LEU A 53 4.41 -2.89 -9.44
C LEU A 53 4.43 -3.23 -10.94
N THR A 54 3.48 -2.70 -11.72
CA THR A 54 3.38 -2.97 -13.16
C THR A 54 3.96 -1.83 -14.00
N ASP A 55 4.21 -2.08 -15.29
CA ASP A 55 4.69 -1.07 -16.24
C ASP A 55 3.65 0.01 -16.56
N ALA A 56 2.37 -0.25 -16.28
CA ALA A 56 1.31 0.73 -16.41
C ALA A 56 1.49 1.91 -15.43
N PHE A 57 2.13 1.68 -14.29
CA PHE A 57 2.58 2.74 -13.38
C PHE A 57 3.97 3.23 -13.82
N ASN A 58 3.96 4.13 -14.81
CA ASN A 58 5.15 4.74 -15.41
C ASN A 58 5.24 6.25 -15.13
N GLU A 59 6.31 6.89 -15.60
CA GLU A 59 6.55 8.33 -15.42
C GLU A 59 5.41 9.19 -15.99
N ALA A 60 4.81 8.80 -17.12
CA ALA A 60 3.72 9.56 -17.71
C ALA A 60 2.49 9.58 -16.79
N TYR A 61 2.16 8.43 -16.20
CA TYR A 61 1.10 8.34 -15.20
C TYR A 61 1.42 9.14 -13.94
N PHE A 62 2.65 9.06 -13.43
CA PHE A 62 3.06 9.80 -12.24
C PHE A 62 3.07 11.33 -12.47
N ASN A 63 3.51 11.78 -13.64
CA ASN A 63 3.45 13.18 -14.04
C ASN A 63 2.01 13.67 -14.18
N LYS A 64 1.09 12.83 -14.66
CA LYS A 64 -0.34 13.15 -14.69
C LYS A 64 -0.89 13.37 -13.27
N ILE A 65 -0.57 12.47 -12.32
CA ILE A 65 -0.93 12.63 -10.91
C ILE A 65 -0.42 13.96 -10.34
N LEU A 66 0.83 14.32 -10.64
CA LEU A 66 1.45 15.58 -10.20
C LEU A 66 0.76 16.80 -10.79
N ALA A 67 0.39 16.76 -12.07
CA ALA A 67 -0.26 17.87 -12.77
C ALA A 67 -1.71 18.11 -12.28
N GLU A 68 -2.43 17.05 -11.94
CA GLU A 68 -3.80 17.13 -11.43
C GLU A 68 -3.85 17.57 -9.95
N ALA A 69 -2.75 17.43 -9.22
CA ALA A 69 -2.67 17.78 -7.81
C ALA A 69 -2.50 19.29 -7.58
N LYS A 70 -3.12 19.81 -6.51
CA LYS A 70 -2.86 21.17 -6.04
C LYS A 70 -1.41 21.31 -5.60
N ASN A 71 -0.67 22.25 -6.18
CA ASN A 71 0.77 22.45 -5.86
C ASN A 71 1.06 22.84 -4.38
N THR A 72 0.03 23.16 -3.60
CA THR A 72 0.12 23.52 -2.18
C THR A 72 0.13 22.32 -1.23
N ILE A 73 -0.27 21.12 -1.70
CA ILE A 73 -0.26 19.92 -0.87
C ILE A 73 1.17 19.43 -0.63
N SER A 74 1.35 18.61 0.40
CA SER A 74 2.62 17.98 0.68
C SER A 74 2.86 16.75 -0.20
N VAL A 75 4.13 16.34 -0.34
CA VAL A 75 4.50 15.09 -1.02
C VAL A 75 3.79 13.89 -0.38
N LYS A 76 3.74 13.82 0.96
CA LYS A 76 2.97 12.78 1.65
C LYS A 76 1.50 12.77 1.21
N ALA A 77 0.85 13.94 1.17
CA ALA A 77 -0.54 14.03 0.75
C ALA A 77 -0.73 13.59 -0.70
N LEU A 78 0.18 13.95 -1.61
CA LEU A 78 0.12 13.48 -3.00
C LEU A 78 0.05 11.95 -3.10
N LEU A 79 0.92 11.26 -2.36
CA LEU A 79 1.15 9.82 -2.49
C LEU A 79 0.06 8.95 -1.87
N VAL A 80 -0.50 9.34 -0.72
CA VAL A 80 -1.41 8.45 0.05
C VAL A 80 -2.86 8.95 0.15
N THR A 81 -3.21 10.10 -0.42
CA THR A 81 -4.61 10.57 -0.45
C THR A 81 -5.27 10.35 -1.80
N GLU A 82 -6.61 10.39 -1.83
CA GLU A 82 -7.44 10.28 -3.05
C GLU A 82 -7.21 9.01 -3.87
N GLN A 83 -6.59 7.99 -3.25
CA GLN A 83 -6.25 6.73 -3.91
C GLN A 83 -5.49 6.95 -5.22
N ARG A 84 -4.61 7.97 -5.29
CA ARG A 84 -3.86 8.26 -6.53
C ARG A 84 -2.91 7.13 -6.90
N ILE A 85 -2.37 6.44 -5.90
CA ILE A 85 -1.54 5.24 -6.06
C ILE A 85 -2.16 4.15 -5.17
N PRO A 86 -3.02 3.27 -5.72
CA PRO A 86 -3.65 2.21 -4.93
C PRO A 86 -2.61 1.30 -4.26
N GLY A 87 -2.93 0.85 -3.04
CA GLY A 87 -2.06 -0.04 -2.26
C GLY A 87 -0.92 0.67 -1.49
N LEU A 88 -0.72 1.98 -1.68
CA LEU A 88 0.34 2.70 -0.97
C LEU A 88 -0.12 3.16 0.42
N GLY A 89 0.30 2.41 1.45
CA GLY A 89 0.03 2.71 2.86
C GLY A 89 1.10 3.55 3.56
N ASN A 90 0.81 4.01 4.79
CA ASN A 90 1.72 4.83 5.58
C ASN A 90 3.05 4.14 5.93
N GLY A 91 3.07 2.82 6.11
CA GLY A 91 4.30 2.08 6.44
C GLY A 91 5.29 2.11 5.27
N VAL A 92 4.83 1.69 4.08
CA VAL A 92 5.61 1.67 2.84
C VAL A 92 6.05 3.08 2.42
N LEU A 93 5.17 4.07 2.58
CA LEU A 93 5.45 5.47 2.25
C LEU A 93 6.71 6.01 2.94
N GLN A 94 6.96 5.63 4.19
CA GLN A 94 8.06 6.21 4.96
C GLN A 94 9.41 5.83 4.37
N ASP A 95 9.61 4.56 4.05
CA ASP A 95 10.84 4.07 3.43
C ASP A 95 11.05 4.64 2.04
N ILE A 96 9.97 4.80 1.25
CA ILE A 96 10.04 5.50 -0.05
C ILE A 96 10.56 6.92 0.11
N LEU A 97 10.00 7.69 1.05
CA LEU A 97 10.39 9.06 1.29
C LEU A 97 11.82 9.17 1.83
N PHE A 98 12.23 8.22 2.68
CA PHE A 98 13.59 8.11 3.18
C PHE A 98 14.58 7.87 2.04
N ASN A 99 14.31 6.87 1.19
CA ASN A 99 15.15 6.53 0.03
C ASN A 99 15.20 7.68 -0.99
N ALA A 100 14.08 8.38 -1.19
CA ALA A 100 14.01 9.59 -2.01
C ALA A 100 14.62 10.84 -1.34
N ARG A 101 15.06 10.75 -0.08
CA ARG A 101 15.53 11.87 0.75
C ARG A 101 14.58 13.08 0.74
N THR A 102 13.28 12.80 0.71
CA THR A 102 12.23 13.80 0.56
C THR A 102 11.46 13.95 1.86
N HIS A 103 11.47 15.15 2.43
CA HIS A 103 10.72 15.41 3.66
C HIS A 103 9.20 15.30 3.41
N PRO A 104 8.44 14.56 4.24
CA PRO A 104 7.01 14.28 4.00
C PRO A 104 6.14 15.55 3.89
N GLN A 105 6.53 16.62 4.57
CA GLN A 105 5.80 17.89 4.57
C GLN A 105 6.23 18.88 3.47
N THR A 106 7.22 18.53 2.65
CA THR A 106 7.62 19.36 1.51
C THR A 106 6.41 19.58 0.60
N LYS A 107 6.09 20.84 0.28
CA LYS A 107 4.99 21.17 -0.63
C LYS A 107 5.44 20.95 -2.07
N LEU A 108 4.53 20.49 -2.94
CA LEU A 108 4.84 20.23 -4.35
C LEU A 108 5.36 21.47 -5.10
N LYS A 109 4.95 22.67 -4.72
CA LYS A 109 5.49 23.90 -5.30
C LYS A 109 6.98 24.16 -5.01
N PHE A 110 7.58 23.42 -4.08
CA PHE A 110 8.98 23.58 -3.67
C PHE A 110 9.86 22.38 -4.05
N ILE A 111 9.30 21.30 -4.60
CA ILE A 111 10.09 20.13 -5.01
C ILE A 111 10.71 20.38 -6.38
N SER A 112 11.98 20.03 -6.55
CA SER A 112 12.66 20.17 -7.84
C SER A 112 12.25 19.03 -8.79
N LYS A 113 12.44 19.23 -10.11
CA LYS A 113 12.23 18.16 -11.10
C LYS A 113 13.09 16.93 -10.83
N LYS A 114 14.33 17.15 -10.36
CA LYS A 114 15.27 16.08 -9.99
C LYS A 114 14.73 15.27 -8.82
N ASP A 115 14.20 15.94 -7.80
CA ASP A 115 13.64 15.27 -6.62
C ASP A 115 12.34 14.53 -6.95
N ILE A 116 11.53 15.05 -7.88
CA ILE A 116 10.36 14.33 -8.41
C ILE A 116 10.78 13.01 -9.09
N GLN A 117 11.82 13.05 -9.93
CA GLN A 117 12.34 11.84 -10.59
C GLN A 117 12.90 10.85 -9.58
N ALA A 118 13.68 11.33 -8.60
CA ALA A 118 14.20 10.49 -7.52
C ALA A 118 13.06 9.86 -6.71
N LEU A 119 11.99 10.61 -6.43
CA LEU A 119 10.81 10.11 -5.73
C LEU A 119 10.11 9.00 -6.52
N PHE A 120 9.87 9.20 -7.82
CA PHE A 120 9.26 8.18 -8.67
C PHE A 120 10.09 6.89 -8.70
N PHE A 121 11.41 7.00 -8.88
CA PHE A 121 12.31 5.86 -8.86
C PHE A 121 12.28 5.14 -7.51
N SER A 122 12.32 5.88 -6.40
CA SER A 122 12.23 5.29 -5.06
C SER A 122 10.91 4.56 -4.83
N ILE A 123 9.77 5.06 -5.34
CA ILE A 123 8.49 4.33 -5.27
C ILE A 123 8.62 2.96 -5.94
N LYS A 124 9.09 2.92 -7.20
CA LYS A 124 9.23 1.67 -7.96
C LYS A 124 10.21 0.72 -7.28
N LYS A 125 11.39 1.21 -6.91
CA LYS A 125 12.47 0.41 -6.34
C LYS A 125 12.08 -0.19 -4.99
N THR A 126 11.60 0.64 -4.06
CA THR A 126 11.23 0.17 -2.72
C THR A 126 10.08 -0.84 -2.78
N LEU A 127 9.06 -0.61 -3.62
CA LEU A 127 7.98 -1.58 -3.78
C LEU A 127 8.45 -2.89 -4.40
N PHE A 128 9.35 -2.83 -5.39
CA PHE A 128 9.93 -4.01 -6.01
C PHE A 128 10.73 -4.85 -4.99
N GLU A 129 11.65 -4.23 -4.25
CA GLU A 129 12.45 -4.88 -3.21
C GLU A 129 11.55 -5.48 -2.12
N MET A 130 10.64 -4.68 -1.58
CA MET A 130 9.73 -5.10 -0.52
C MET A 130 8.83 -6.26 -0.95
N THR A 131 8.39 -6.29 -2.21
CA THR A 131 7.60 -7.41 -2.74
C THR A 131 8.46 -8.66 -2.95
N GLY A 132 9.67 -8.50 -3.50
CA GLY A 132 10.60 -9.61 -3.74
C GLY A 132 11.05 -10.31 -2.46
N GLU A 133 11.08 -9.59 -1.33
CA GLU A 133 11.42 -10.13 -0.02
C GLU A 133 10.18 -10.60 0.78
N GLY A 134 9.00 -10.70 0.16
CA GLY A 134 7.80 -11.23 0.82
C GLY A 134 7.14 -10.25 1.79
N GLY A 135 7.39 -8.94 1.63
CA GLY A 135 6.85 -7.88 2.47
C GLY A 135 7.80 -7.42 3.55
N ARG A 136 7.31 -6.50 4.40
CA ARG A 136 8.07 -5.92 5.52
C ARG A 136 8.22 -6.92 6.64
N ASP A 137 9.37 -6.92 7.28
CA ASP A 137 9.68 -7.65 8.53
C ASP A 137 8.74 -7.31 9.71
N THR A 138 8.02 -6.19 9.64
CA THR A 138 7.02 -5.81 10.65
C THR A 138 5.62 -6.39 10.39
N GLU A 139 5.37 -6.93 9.20
CA GLU A 139 4.08 -7.48 8.77
C GLU A 139 4.20 -9.00 8.58
N LYS A 140 3.06 -9.70 8.64
CA LYS A 140 2.96 -11.14 8.42
C LYS A 140 2.21 -11.45 7.13
N ASP A 141 2.60 -12.52 6.46
CA ASP A 141 1.89 -13.07 5.32
C ASP A 141 0.67 -13.91 5.74
N LEU A 142 0.04 -14.58 4.77
CA LEU A 142 -1.13 -15.43 5.01
C LEU A 142 -0.82 -16.65 5.91
N PHE A 143 0.42 -17.12 5.92
CA PHE A 143 0.87 -18.26 6.73
C PHE A 143 1.41 -17.83 8.10
N GLY A 144 1.42 -16.52 8.39
CA GLY A 144 1.89 -15.95 9.65
C GLY A 144 3.39 -15.70 9.70
N GLU A 145 4.08 -15.86 8.57
CA GLU A 145 5.51 -15.64 8.44
C GLU A 145 5.80 -14.16 8.20
N THR A 146 6.85 -13.63 8.82
CA THR A 146 7.24 -12.23 8.61
C THR A 146 7.95 -12.05 7.28
N GLY A 147 7.75 -10.90 6.64
CA GLY A 147 8.50 -10.55 5.44
C GLY A 147 10.00 -10.39 5.69
N GLY A 148 10.80 -10.47 4.63
CA GLY A 148 12.25 -10.35 4.67
C GLY A 148 12.77 -8.91 4.50
N TYR A 149 11.91 -7.98 4.07
CA TYR A 149 12.34 -6.60 3.85
C TYR A 149 12.59 -5.89 5.16
N GLN A 150 13.85 -5.48 5.34
CA GLN A 150 14.30 -4.75 6.52
C GLN A 150 13.71 -3.34 6.51
N THR A 151 12.72 -3.11 7.36
CA THR A 151 12.07 -1.79 7.45
C THR A 151 13.05 -0.74 7.97
N ILE A 152 13.20 0.37 7.25
CA ILE A 152 14.08 1.47 7.65
C ILE A 152 13.41 2.34 8.71
N LEU A 153 12.16 2.72 8.47
CA LEU A 153 11.38 3.56 9.39
C LEU A 153 10.23 2.77 9.98
N SER A 154 10.42 2.34 11.22
CA SER A 154 9.49 1.52 11.98
C SER A 154 9.35 2.05 13.42
N LYS A 155 8.17 1.81 14.03
CA LYS A 155 7.95 2.10 15.46
C LYS A 155 8.69 1.09 16.36
N LYS A 156 9.00 -0.09 15.84
CA LYS A 156 9.80 -1.10 16.54
C LYS A 156 11.29 -0.73 16.37
N PRO A 157 12.06 -0.62 17.47
CA PRO A 157 13.49 -0.33 17.43
C PRO A 157 14.29 -1.42 16.74
#